data_AF-A0A662H275-F1
#
_entry.id   AF-A0A662H275-F1
#
_cell.length_a   1.000
_cell.length_b   1.000
_cell.length_c   1.000
_cell.angle_alpha   90.00
_cell.angle_beta   90.00
_cell.angle_gamma   90.00
#
_symmetry.space_group_name_H-M   'P 1'
#
loop_
_entity.id
_entity.type
_entity.pdbx_description
1 polymer ?
#
loop_
_entity_poly.entity_id
_entity_poly.type
_entity_poly.pdbx_seq_one_letter_code
_entity_poly.pdbx_strand_id
1 'polypeptide(L)'
;IVCRGFSDKGAEETAKQLGVEVISFPSHYFFASPEDLSKIIERAMEKVLLRLLRGDVRAIDPEDVAILNAIARSSTFKQAAKSLDIDEKELENEIVKLKKRNILTNVSSYDSMRLQSLLLIREYEVLNSLESIRRKLEALLTSRMM
;
A
#
# COMPACT_ATOMS: atom_id res chain seq x y z
N ILE A 1 -19.80 37.53 -13.34
CA ILE A 1 -19.73 36.07 -13.08
C ILE A 1 -18.30 35.71 -12.73
N VAL A 2 -18.08 34.84 -11.75
CA VAL A 2 -16.73 34.36 -11.35
C VAL A 2 -16.64 32.87 -11.64
N CYS A 3 -15.67 32.43 -12.44
CA CYS A 3 -15.56 31.03 -12.88
C CYS A 3 -14.09 30.59 -13.12
N ARG A 4 -13.87 29.29 -13.37
CA ARG A 4 -12.55 28.74 -13.73
C ARG A 4 -12.22 28.84 -15.23
N GLY A 5 -13.08 29.51 -16.00
CA GLY A 5 -13.04 29.56 -17.46
C GLY A 5 -14.42 29.33 -18.08
N PHE A 6 -14.52 29.48 -19.40
CA PHE A 6 -15.74 29.22 -20.16
C PHE A 6 -15.86 27.72 -20.50
N SER A 7 -17.09 27.19 -20.51
CA SER A 7 -17.36 25.80 -20.94
C SER A 7 -17.04 25.59 -22.42
N ASP A 8 -17.27 26.62 -23.23
CA ASP A 8 -17.13 26.64 -24.68
C ASP A 8 -17.12 28.09 -25.19
N LYS A 9 -16.87 28.27 -26.50
CA LYS A 9 -16.88 29.58 -27.16
C LYS A 9 -18.26 30.25 -27.17
N GLY A 10 -19.35 29.48 -27.18
CA GLY A 10 -20.70 30.02 -27.17
C GLY A 10 -21.02 30.72 -25.86
N ALA A 11 -20.57 30.15 -24.74
CA ALA A 11 -20.69 30.75 -23.42
C ALA A 11 -19.90 32.07 -23.29
N GLU A 12 -18.72 32.17 -23.93
CA GLU A 12 -17.92 33.40 -23.97
C GLU A 12 -18.61 34.52 -24.77
N GLU A 13 -19.06 34.21 -25.99
CA GLU A 13 -19.77 35.16 -26.85
C GLU A 13 -21.07 35.66 -26.20
N THR A 14 -21.84 34.77 -25.57
CA THR A 14 -23.08 35.13 -24.88
C THR A 14 -22.80 36.08 -23.72
N ALA A 15 -21.76 35.84 -22.94
CA ALA A 15 -21.38 36.73 -21.84
C ALA A 15 -20.99 38.13 -22.32
N LYS A 16 -20.25 38.22 -23.45
CA LYS A 16 -19.93 39.50 -24.10
C LYS A 16 -21.18 40.24 -24.58
N GLN A 17 -22.08 39.55 -25.28
CA GLN A 17 -23.30 40.16 -25.81
C GLN A 17 -24.23 40.69 -24.72
N LEU A 18 -24.30 39.99 -23.59
CA LEU A 18 -25.11 40.39 -22.45
C LEU A 18 -24.44 41.45 -21.55
N GLY A 19 -23.21 41.89 -21.88
CA GLY A 19 -22.47 42.86 -21.08
C GLY A 19 -22.11 42.34 -19.68
N VAL A 20 -22.02 41.03 -19.51
CA VAL A 20 -21.70 40.40 -18.22
C VAL A 20 -20.19 40.38 -18.04
N GLU A 21 -19.69 41.07 -17.02
CA GLU A 21 -18.27 40.99 -16.66
C GLU A 21 -17.96 39.58 -16.11
N VAL A 22 -16.96 38.92 -16.71
CA VAL A 22 -16.52 37.58 -16.30
C VAL A 22 -15.08 37.65 -15.80
N ILE A 23 -14.88 37.26 -14.55
CA ILE A 23 -13.56 37.15 -13.92
C ILE A 23 -13.21 35.67 -13.90
N SER A 24 -12.20 35.27 -14.70
CA SER A 24 -11.71 33.89 -14.74
C SER A 24 -10.50 33.71 -13.83
N PHE A 25 -10.51 32.65 -13.03
CA PHE A 25 -9.32 32.22 -12.31
C PHE A 25 -8.42 31.39 -13.23
N PRO A 26 -7.09 31.61 -13.24
CA PRO A 26 -6.18 30.75 -13.98
C PRO A 26 -6.30 29.30 -13.48
N SER A 27 -6.32 28.34 -14.40
CA SER A 27 -6.53 26.91 -14.12
C SER A 27 -5.50 26.29 -13.17
N HIS A 28 -4.40 26.99 -12.94
CA HIS A 28 -3.28 26.58 -12.09
C HIS A 28 -3.51 26.91 -10.60
N TYR A 29 -4.51 27.73 -10.27
CA TYR A 29 -4.86 28.02 -8.88
C TYR A 29 -5.81 26.93 -8.36
N PHE A 30 -5.23 25.97 -7.63
CA PHE A 30 -5.99 25.01 -6.86
C PHE A 30 -6.43 25.67 -5.54
N PHE A 31 -7.63 26.25 -5.53
CA PHE A 31 -8.27 26.71 -4.30
C PHE A 31 -8.79 25.50 -3.51
N ALA A 32 -7.89 24.70 -2.96
CA ALA A 32 -8.21 23.83 -1.85
C ALA A 32 -7.99 24.65 -0.58
N SER A 33 -9.00 24.70 0.27
CA SER A 33 -8.76 25.10 1.66
C SER A 33 -7.71 24.14 2.26
N PRO A 34 -6.90 24.59 3.23
CA PRO A 34 -6.03 23.68 3.98
C PRO A 34 -6.76 22.43 4.49
N GLU A 35 -8.05 22.58 4.85
CA GLU A 35 -8.95 21.52 5.26
C GLU A 35 -9.23 20.51 4.13
N ASP A 36 -9.47 20.97 2.90
CA ASP A 36 -9.68 20.09 1.75
C ASP A 36 -8.41 19.33 1.40
N LEU A 37 -7.25 19.98 1.48
CA LEU A 37 -5.96 19.32 1.24
C LEU A 37 -5.71 18.23 2.30
N SER A 38 -5.98 18.52 3.57
CA SER A 38 -5.88 17.57 4.66
C SER A 38 -6.76 16.33 4.41
N LYS A 39 -8.03 16.52 4.03
CA LYS A 39 -8.94 15.42 3.70
C LYS A 39 -8.48 14.58 2.52
N ILE A 40 -7.89 15.21 1.49
CA ILE A 40 -7.34 14.49 0.33
C ILE A 40 -6.17 13.61 0.76
N ILE A 41 -5.26 14.15 1.57
CA ILE A 41 -4.09 13.43 2.08
C ILE A 41 -4.53 12.27 2.98
N GLU A 42 -5.45 12.51 3.93
CA GLU A 42 -5.99 11.50 4.83
C GLU A 42 -6.58 10.32 4.04
N ARG A 43 -7.47 10.59 3.09
CA ARG A 43 -8.07 9.55 2.22
C ARG A 43 -7.03 8.81 1.37
N ALA A 44 -5.98 9.50 0.91
CA ALA A 44 -4.89 8.87 0.17
C ALA A 44 -4.11 7.92 1.08
N MET A 45 -3.79 8.34 2.30
CA MET A 45 -3.11 7.53 3.29
C MET A 45 -3.93 6.31 3.71
N GLU A 46 -5.22 6.49 4.01
CA GLU A 46 -6.15 5.39 4.33
C GLU A 46 -6.14 4.32 3.24
N LYS A 47 -6.23 4.72 1.97
CA LYS A 47 -6.19 3.78 0.83
C LYS A 47 -4.87 3.04 0.74
N VAL A 48 -3.75 3.69 1.02
CA VAL A 48 -2.43 3.04 1.03
C VAL A 48 -2.33 2.05 2.18
N LEU A 49 -2.69 2.46 3.39
CA LEU A 49 -2.66 1.60 4.58
C LEU A 49 -3.55 0.37 4.43
N LEU A 50 -4.80 0.56 3.99
CA LEU A 50 -5.72 -0.55 3.72
C LEU A 50 -5.21 -1.49 2.64
N ARG A 51 -4.41 -1.01 1.68
CA ARG A 51 -3.78 -1.89 0.67
C ARG A 51 -2.62 -2.69 1.27
N LEU A 52 -1.78 -2.05 2.08
CA LEU A 52 -0.63 -2.70 2.70
C LEU A 52 -1.05 -3.79 3.70
N LEU A 53 -2.14 -3.57 4.44
CA LEU A 53 -2.64 -4.48 5.47
C LEU A 53 -3.54 -5.62 4.95
N ARG A 54 -3.71 -5.73 3.63
CA ARG A 54 -4.60 -6.75 3.02
C ARG A 54 -3.98 -8.12 2.81
N GLY A 55 -2.66 -8.26 2.99
CA GLY A 55 -1.99 -9.53 2.73
C GLY A 55 -2.39 -10.61 3.73
N ASP A 56 -2.58 -11.84 3.25
CA ASP A 56 -2.95 -12.97 4.10
C ASP A 56 -1.72 -13.60 4.77
N VAL A 57 -1.49 -13.23 6.02
CA VAL A 57 -0.36 -13.73 6.83
C VAL A 57 -0.49 -15.21 7.18
N ARG A 58 -1.71 -15.75 7.22
CA ARG A 58 -1.93 -17.17 7.56
C ARG A 58 -1.55 -18.10 6.41
N ALA A 59 -1.51 -17.57 5.19
CA ALA A 59 -1.09 -18.31 4.01
C ALA A 59 0.44 -18.36 3.85
N ILE A 60 1.22 -17.67 4.69
CA ILE A 60 2.68 -17.62 4.62
C ILE A 60 3.28 -18.95 5.10
N ASP A 61 4.11 -19.56 4.25
CA ASP A 61 4.94 -20.71 4.60
C ASP A 61 6.39 -20.31 4.92
N PRO A 62 7.24 -21.22 5.45
CA PRO A 62 8.62 -20.89 5.80
C PRO A 62 9.49 -20.39 4.63
N GLU A 63 9.22 -20.82 3.40
CA GLU A 63 9.96 -20.38 2.22
C GLU A 63 9.57 -18.94 1.85
N ASP A 64 8.28 -18.62 1.93
CA ASP A 64 7.76 -17.26 1.74
C ASP A 64 8.42 -16.28 2.73
N VAL A 65 8.64 -16.69 3.98
CA VAL A 65 9.29 -15.86 5.01
C VAL A 65 10.70 -15.44 4.59
N ALA A 66 11.46 -16.32 3.94
CA ALA A 66 12.80 -16.00 3.46
C ALA A 66 12.74 -14.91 2.37
N ILE A 67 11.84 -15.07 1.41
CA ILE A 67 11.61 -14.10 0.31
C ILE A 67 11.16 -12.75 0.87
N LEU A 68 10.16 -12.74 1.77
CA LEU A 68 9.67 -11.52 2.39
C LEU A 68 10.78 -10.82 3.17
N ASN A 69 11.61 -11.56 3.93
CA ASN A 69 12.72 -10.98 4.70
C ASN A 69 13.77 -10.34 3.78
N ALA A 70 14.12 -11.01 2.69
CA ALA A 70 15.04 -10.48 1.69
C ALA A 70 14.54 -9.14 1.12
N ILE A 71 13.26 -9.08 0.75
CA ILE A 71 12.62 -7.84 0.26
C ILE A 71 12.61 -6.76 1.36
N ALA A 72 12.15 -7.11 2.57
CA ALA A 72 11.99 -6.18 3.69
C ALA A 72 13.31 -5.51 4.12
N ARG A 73 14.43 -6.26 4.07
CA ARG A 73 15.74 -5.82 4.58
C ARG A 73 16.65 -5.22 3.51
N SER A 74 16.27 -5.30 2.23
CA SER A 74 17.08 -4.81 1.11
C SER A 74 16.57 -3.49 0.57
N SER A 75 17.45 -2.51 0.33
CA SER A 75 17.02 -1.19 -0.17
C SER A 75 16.64 -1.20 -1.64
N THR A 76 17.09 -2.20 -2.41
CA THR A 76 16.76 -2.36 -3.82
C THR A 76 16.39 -3.79 -4.17
N PHE A 77 15.65 -3.95 -5.28
CA PHE A 77 15.24 -5.25 -5.81
C PHE A 77 16.44 -6.18 -6.08
N LYS A 78 17.49 -5.62 -6.71
CA LYS A 78 18.74 -6.34 -6.98
C LYS A 78 19.44 -6.82 -5.71
N GLN A 79 19.40 -6.04 -4.63
CA GLN A 79 19.96 -6.47 -3.34
C GLN A 79 19.15 -7.61 -2.73
N ALA A 80 17.81 -7.58 -2.84
CA ALA A 80 16.96 -8.66 -2.36
C ALA A 80 17.27 -9.98 -3.08
N ALA A 81 17.35 -9.96 -4.41
CA ALA A 81 17.68 -11.14 -5.21
C ALA A 81 19.05 -11.70 -4.79
N LYS A 82 20.07 -10.82 -4.70
CA LYS A 82 21.40 -11.19 -4.24
C LYS A 82 21.42 -11.81 -2.83
N SER A 83 20.57 -11.33 -1.91
CA SER A 83 20.50 -11.87 -0.54
C SER A 83 19.91 -13.28 -0.47
N LEU A 84 19.18 -13.70 -1.50
CA LEU A 84 18.60 -15.04 -1.66
C LEU A 84 19.47 -15.95 -2.54
N ASP A 85 20.60 -15.44 -3.06
CA ASP A 85 21.44 -16.13 -4.04
C ASP A 85 20.68 -16.57 -5.31
N ILE A 86 19.71 -15.74 -5.73
CA ILE A 86 18.91 -15.94 -6.95
C ILE A 86 19.07 -14.73 -7.88
N ASP A 87 18.65 -14.89 -9.13
CA ASP A 87 18.61 -13.77 -10.08
C ASP A 87 17.33 -12.90 -9.91
N GLU A 88 17.34 -11.72 -10.56
CA GLU A 88 16.22 -10.77 -10.50
C GLU A 88 14.92 -11.35 -11.10
N LYS A 89 15.02 -12.24 -12.08
CA LYS A 89 13.86 -12.85 -12.75
C LYS A 89 13.24 -13.97 -11.90
N GLU A 90 14.07 -14.72 -11.18
CA GLU A 90 13.63 -15.70 -10.18
C GLU A 90 12.90 -15.00 -9.04
N LEU A 91 13.46 -13.89 -8.51
CA LEU A 91 12.77 -13.10 -7.49
C LEU A 91 11.41 -12.57 -7.99
N GLU A 92 11.34 -12.12 -9.24
CA GLU A 92 10.08 -11.69 -9.86
C GLU A 92 9.05 -12.84 -9.89
N ASN A 93 9.47 -14.05 -10.26
CA ASN A 93 8.60 -15.23 -10.26
C ASN A 93 8.09 -15.57 -8.86
N GLU A 94 8.94 -15.50 -7.84
CA GLU A 94 8.54 -15.71 -6.44
C GLU A 94 7.53 -14.65 -5.98
N ILE A 95 7.74 -13.38 -6.32
CA ILE A 95 6.79 -12.31 -6.03
C ILE A 95 5.44 -12.55 -6.72
N VAL A 96 5.45 -13.05 -7.96
CA VAL A 96 4.21 -13.42 -8.67
C VAL A 96 3.46 -14.54 -7.94
N LYS A 97 4.17 -15.55 -7.41
CA LYS A 97 3.55 -16.62 -6.60
C LYS A 97 2.93 -16.06 -5.31
N LEU A 98 3.66 -15.22 -4.58
CA LEU A 98 3.16 -14.55 -3.37
C LEU A 98 1.90 -13.72 -3.65
N LYS A 99 1.85 -13.01 -4.79
CA LYS A 99 0.68 -12.25 -5.22
C LYS A 99 -0.51 -13.14 -5.58
N LYS A 100 -0.28 -14.26 -6.26
CA LYS A 100 -1.35 -15.24 -6.60
C LYS A 100 -1.98 -15.84 -5.35
N ARG A 101 -1.19 -16.03 -4.29
CA ARG A 101 -1.63 -16.51 -2.96
C ARG A 101 -2.20 -15.40 -2.09
N ASN A 102 -2.28 -14.17 -2.59
CA ASN A 102 -2.77 -13.00 -1.86
C ASN A 102 -1.97 -12.66 -0.59
N ILE A 103 -0.71 -13.11 -0.51
CA ILE A 103 0.23 -12.76 0.57
C ILE A 103 0.74 -11.33 0.32
N LEU A 104 1.21 -11.06 -0.89
CA LEU A 104 1.54 -9.71 -1.35
C LEU A 104 0.41 -9.14 -2.19
N THR A 105 0.18 -7.83 -2.06
CA THR A 105 -0.81 -7.14 -2.89
C THR A 105 -0.16 -6.51 -4.13
N ASN A 106 -0.98 -6.00 -5.05
CA ASN A 106 -0.50 -5.20 -6.17
C ASN A 106 -0.08 -3.80 -5.68
N VAL A 107 1.10 -3.74 -5.08
CA VAL A 107 1.82 -2.51 -4.76
C VAL A 107 2.55 -1.98 -5.99
N SER A 108 2.58 -0.66 -6.13
CA SER A 108 3.05 0.04 -7.34
C SER A 108 4.57 0.26 -7.39
N SER A 109 5.26 0.18 -6.24
CA SER A 109 6.70 0.41 -6.16
C SER A 109 7.39 -0.63 -5.29
N TYR A 110 8.71 -0.79 -5.49
CA TYR A 110 9.53 -1.65 -4.64
C TYR A 110 9.51 -1.20 -3.18
N ASP A 111 9.52 0.10 -2.89
CA ASP A 111 9.41 0.60 -1.51
C ASP A 111 8.09 0.22 -0.85
N SER A 112 6.99 0.25 -1.60
CA SER A 112 5.68 -0.19 -1.09
C SER A 112 5.68 -1.69 -0.82
N MET A 113 6.36 -2.48 -1.66
CA MET A 113 6.55 -3.92 -1.45
C MET A 113 7.43 -4.19 -0.23
N ARG A 114 8.53 -3.44 -0.08
CA ARG A 114 9.41 -3.51 1.08
C ARG A 114 8.66 -3.20 2.38
N LEU A 115 7.83 -2.16 2.37
CA LEU A 115 6.98 -1.80 3.49
C LEU A 115 5.95 -2.90 3.80
N GLN A 116 5.26 -3.42 2.78
CA GLN A 116 4.31 -4.50 2.96
C GLN A 116 4.98 -5.77 3.52
N SER A 117 6.12 -6.19 2.95
CA SER A 117 6.87 -7.34 3.46
C SER A 117 7.30 -7.15 4.92
N LEU A 118 7.74 -5.95 5.30
CA LEU A 118 8.09 -5.64 6.68
C LEU A 118 6.89 -5.79 7.62
N LEU A 119 5.71 -5.30 7.24
CA LEU A 119 4.49 -5.45 8.04
C LEU A 119 4.06 -6.92 8.15
N LEU A 120 4.07 -7.66 7.05
CA LEU A 120 3.69 -9.08 7.02
C LEU A 120 4.60 -9.94 7.90
N ILE A 121 5.91 -9.71 7.87
CA ILE A 121 6.86 -10.44 8.72
C ILE A 121 6.57 -10.17 10.20
N ARG A 122 6.29 -8.91 10.57
CA ARG A 122 5.96 -8.57 11.96
C ARG A 122 4.68 -9.26 12.43
N GLU A 123 3.66 -9.26 11.59
CA GLU A 123 2.41 -9.95 11.90
C GLU A 123 2.61 -11.47 12.01
N TYR A 124 3.40 -12.06 11.11
CA TYR A 124 3.77 -13.48 11.15
C TYR A 124 4.54 -13.86 12.42
N GLU A 125 5.52 -13.04 12.83
CA GLU A 125 6.29 -13.23 14.07
C GLU A 125 5.38 -13.20 15.31
N VAL A 126 4.42 -12.27 15.34
CA VAL A 126 3.44 -12.15 16.43
C VAL A 126 2.54 -13.39 16.48
N LEU A 127 1.97 -13.81 15.36
CA LEU A 127 1.08 -14.99 15.30
C LEU A 127 1.81 -16.26 15.75
N ASN A 128 3.03 -16.49 15.27
CA ASN A 128 3.83 -17.65 15.68
C ASN A 128 4.20 -17.62 17.16
N SER A 129 4.49 -16.44 17.70
CA SER A 129 4.77 -16.28 19.14
C SER A 129 3.54 -16.64 19.97
N LEU A 130 2.35 -16.18 19.55
CA LEU A 130 1.08 -16.50 20.21
C LEU A 130 0.76 -18.00 20.14
N GLU A 131 0.98 -18.64 18.98
CA GLU A 131 0.78 -20.08 18.85
C GLU A 131 1.75 -20.90 19.71
N SER A 132 3.00 -20.48 19.82
CA SER A 132 4.00 -21.13 20.68
C SER A 132 3.59 -21.04 22.15
N ILE A 133 3.11 -19.86 22.59
CA ILE A 133 2.57 -19.66 23.93
C ILE A 133 1.35 -20.56 24.17
N ARG A 134 0.41 -20.62 23.22
CA ARG A 134 -0.78 -21.49 23.29
C ARG A 134 -0.39 -22.95 23.47
N ARG A 135 0.52 -23.47 22.64
CA ARG A 135 1.01 -24.85 22.69
C ARG A 135 1.64 -25.19 24.05
N LYS A 136 2.44 -24.27 24.61
CA LYS A 136 3.06 -24.46 25.94
C LYS A 136 2.02 -24.48 27.06
N LEU A 137 1.00 -23.62 27.00
CA LEU A 137 -0.09 -23.61 27.98
C LEU A 137 -0.91 -24.90 27.94
N GLU A 138 -1.26 -25.40 26.75
CA GLU A 138 -1.98 -26.66 26.56
C GLU A 138 -1.20 -27.86 27.12
N ALA A 139 0.12 -27.90 26.90
CA ALA A 139 1.00 -28.93 27.46
C ALA A 139 1.04 -28.92 28.99
N LEU A 140 1.10 -27.72 29.60
CA LEU A 140 1.09 -27.56 31.06
C LEU A 140 -0.24 -27.95 31.69
N LEU A 141 -1.36 -27.63 31.04
CA LEU A 141 -2.69 -28.01 31.52
C LEU A 141 -2.89 -29.53 31.44
N THR A 142 -2.49 -30.16 30.34
CA THR A 142 -2.55 -31.61 30.18
C THR A 142 -1.68 -32.35 31.20
N SER A 143 -0.48 -31.84 31.47
CA SER A 143 0.44 -32.40 32.47
C SER A 143 -0.03 -32.24 33.93
N ARG A 144 -0.98 -31.36 34.23
CA ARG A 144 -1.57 -31.19 35.57
C ARG A 144 -2.85 -32.01 35.78
N MET A 145 -3.43 -32.53 34.71
CA MET A 145 -4.65 -33.35 34.75
C MET A 145 -4.38 -34.86 34.77
N MET A 146 -3.13 -35.28 34.51
CA MET A 146 -2.62 -36.62 34.83
C MET A 146 -1.92 -36.62 36.19
#